data_AF-A0A2T6CZB6-F1
#
_entry.id   AF-A0A2T6CZB6-F1
#
_cell.length_a   1.000
_cell.length_b   1.000
_cell.length_c   1.000
_cell.angle_alpha   90.00
_cell.angle_beta   90.00
_cell.angle_gamma   90.00
#
_symmetry.space_group_name_H-M   'P 1'
#
loop_
_entity.id
_entity.type
_entity.pdbx_description
1 polymer ?
#
loop_
_entity_poly.entity_id
_entity_poly.type
_entity_poly.pdbx_seq_one_letter_code
_entity_poly.pdbx_strand_id
1 'polypeptide(L)'
;MEKVGVYDSRVLAYAHFWNPETTRARNELVRSARQARKDGNDAEYQNLHDRIEQLDRRNHLQVFSTESVAELLAAIAPRLESLQRELGVVRLVSRWDEAALAAVPETARVDVTDRLAAEFLPAPTDRQREIMAQMKEKAPLPLPVARMMAAANKL
;
A
#
# COMPACT_ATOMS: atom_id res chain seq x y z
N MET A 1 25.88 -15.98 -1.28
CA MET A 1 25.13 -15.06 -2.16
C MET A 1 24.11 -14.34 -1.29
N GLU A 2 24.11 -13.01 -1.30
CA GLU A 2 23.14 -12.23 -0.52
C GLU A 2 21.73 -12.40 -1.11
N LYS A 3 20.72 -12.57 -0.24
CA LYS A 3 19.32 -12.72 -0.65
C LYS A 3 18.62 -11.36 -0.68
N VAL A 4 17.72 -11.17 -1.62
CA VAL A 4 16.91 -9.95 -1.78
C VAL A 4 15.45 -10.30 -1.54
N GLY A 5 14.81 -9.58 -0.63
CA GLY A 5 13.38 -9.71 -0.38
C GLY A 5 12.60 -9.05 -1.50
N VAL A 6 11.80 -9.82 -2.22
CA VAL A 6 10.89 -9.33 -3.27
C VAL A 6 9.48 -9.29 -2.71
N TYR A 7 8.76 -8.19 -2.95
CA TYR A 7 7.42 -8.01 -2.40
C TYR A 7 6.43 -7.47 -3.44
N ASP A 8 5.15 -7.84 -3.33
CA ASP A 8 4.07 -7.22 -4.10
C ASP A 8 3.57 -5.94 -3.41
N SER A 9 3.96 -4.76 -3.91
CA SER A 9 3.59 -3.46 -3.31
C SER A 9 2.09 -3.28 -3.08
N ARG A 10 1.25 -3.86 -3.96
CA ARG A 10 -0.20 -3.77 -3.86
C ARG A 10 -0.74 -4.50 -2.64
N VAL A 11 -0.14 -5.64 -2.29
CA VAL A 11 -0.53 -6.41 -1.11
C VAL A 11 -0.21 -5.62 0.16
N LEU A 12 0.92 -4.92 0.20
CA LEU A 12 1.24 -4.03 1.34
C LEU A 12 0.27 -2.85 1.42
N ALA A 13 -0.05 -2.23 0.28
CA ALA A 13 -1.03 -1.15 0.23
C ALA A 13 -2.42 -1.61 0.71
N TYR A 14 -2.85 -2.79 0.29
CA TYR A 14 -4.11 -3.39 0.73
C TYR A 14 -4.10 -3.71 2.24
N ALA A 15 -3.03 -4.32 2.74
CA ALA A 15 -2.87 -4.60 4.16
C ALA A 15 -2.89 -3.31 5.00
N HIS A 16 -2.16 -2.28 4.57
CA HIS A 16 -2.15 -0.97 5.21
C HIS A 16 -3.52 -0.30 5.19
N PHE A 17 -4.25 -0.35 4.06
CA PHE A 17 -5.60 0.22 3.97
C PHE A 17 -6.56 -0.35 5.03
N TRP A 18 -6.41 -1.64 5.33
CA TRP A 18 -7.21 -2.37 6.32
C TRP A 18 -6.62 -2.39 7.73
N ASN A 19 -5.44 -1.80 7.94
CA ASN A 19 -4.86 -1.64 9.28
C ASN A 19 -5.87 -0.90 10.19
N PRO A 20 -6.07 -1.34 11.45
CA PRO A 20 -7.05 -0.74 12.35
C PRO A 20 -6.83 0.76 12.62
N GLU A 21 -5.59 1.20 12.79
CA GLU A 21 -5.25 2.60 13.04
C GLU A 21 -5.48 3.46 11.80
N THR A 22 -5.04 2.97 10.63
CA THR A 22 -5.28 3.63 9.34
C THR A 22 -6.78 3.75 9.05
N THR A 23 -7.54 2.69 9.32
CA THR A 23 -9.01 2.70 9.18
C THR A 23 -9.67 3.70 10.12
N ARG A 24 -9.22 3.77 11.39
CA ARG A 24 -9.72 4.77 12.35
C ARG A 24 -9.42 6.19 11.88
N ALA A 25 -8.19 6.48 11.46
CA ALA A 25 -7.78 7.80 10.99
C ALA A 25 -8.57 8.25 9.75
N ARG A 26 -8.79 7.35 8.78
CA ARG A 26 -9.63 7.63 7.60
C ARG A 26 -11.08 7.92 7.99
N ASN A 27 -11.66 7.11 8.89
CA ASN A 27 -13.02 7.32 9.37
C ASN A 27 -13.18 8.63 10.14
N GLU A 28 -12.17 9.01 10.92
CA GLU A 28 -12.11 10.33 11.58
C GLU A 28 -12.13 11.45 10.56
N LEU A 29 -11.24 11.40 9.55
CA LEU A 29 -11.16 12.40 8.50
C LEU A 29 -12.51 12.62 7.80
N VAL A 30 -13.20 11.54 7.43
CA VAL A 30 -14.55 11.59 6.84
C VAL A 30 -15.58 12.17 7.82
N ARG A 31 -15.50 11.83 9.11
CA ARG A 31 -16.42 12.36 10.12
C ARG A 31 -16.21 13.85 10.33
N SER A 32 -14.96 14.31 10.43
CA SER A 32 -14.60 15.72 10.55
C SER A 32 -15.11 16.51 9.34
N ALA A 33 -14.95 16.01 8.12
CA ALA A 33 -15.45 16.68 6.92
C ALA A 33 -16.97 16.83 6.95
N ARG A 34 -17.68 15.76 7.35
CA ARG A 34 -19.15 15.80 7.52
C ARG A 34 -19.57 16.79 8.60
N GLN A 35 -18.80 16.91 9.68
CA GLN A 35 -19.09 17.84 10.77
C GLN A 35 -18.88 19.29 10.33
N ALA A 36 -17.74 19.60 9.69
CA ALA A 36 -17.46 20.93 9.14
C ALA A 36 -18.57 21.39 8.17
N ARG A 37 -19.07 20.48 7.31
CA ARG A 37 -20.20 20.75 6.43
C ARG A 37 -21.50 21.06 7.18
N LYS A 38 -21.79 20.35 8.28
CA LYS A 38 -22.97 20.59 9.12
C LYS A 38 -22.89 21.93 9.84
N ASP A 39 -21.69 22.32 10.24
CA ASP A 39 -21.42 23.56 10.97
C ASP A 39 -21.31 24.78 10.04
N GLY A 40 -21.45 24.59 8.73
CA GLY A 40 -21.32 25.66 7.73
C GLY A 40 -19.89 26.20 7.59
N ASN A 41 -18.88 25.44 8.06
CA ASN A 41 -17.48 25.81 7.94
C ASN A 41 -16.92 25.31 6.59
N ASP A 42 -17.27 26.03 5.52
CA ASP A 42 -16.94 25.63 4.15
C ASP A 42 -15.44 25.53 3.89
N ALA A 43 -14.63 26.40 4.51
CA ALA A 43 -13.18 26.37 4.35
C ALA A 43 -12.56 25.09 4.93
N GLU A 44 -12.99 24.70 6.14
CA GLU A 44 -12.53 23.45 6.76
C GLU A 44 -13.08 22.22 6.03
N TYR A 45 -14.34 22.27 5.58
CA TYR A 45 -14.91 21.20 4.76
C TYR A 45 -14.09 20.98 3.49
N GLN A 46 -13.76 22.04 2.74
CA GLN A 46 -12.99 21.92 1.51
C GLN A 46 -11.59 21.34 1.76
N ASN A 47 -10.90 21.83 2.79
CA ASN A 47 -9.59 21.31 3.18
C ASN A 47 -9.63 19.80 3.51
N LEU A 48 -10.62 19.36 4.29
CA LEU A 48 -10.78 17.95 4.65
C LEU A 48 -11.21 17.10 3.44
N HIS A 49 -12.06 17.64 2.57
CA HIS A 49 -12.49 16.99 1.34
C HIS A 49 -11.31 16.72 0.40
N ASP A 50 -10.46 17.73 0.14
CA ASP A 50 -9.29 17.58 -0.72
C ASP A 50 -8.33 16.52 -0.18
N ARG A 51 -8.17 16.44 1.15
CA ARG A 51 -7.36 15.39 1.80
C ARG A 51 -7.97 13.99 1.61
N ILE A 52 -9.29 13.87 1.65
CA ILE A 52 -9.99 12.59 1.41
C ILE A 52 -9.76 12.16 -0.04
N GLU A 53 -9.98 13.06 -1.01
CA GLU A 53 -9.78 12.74 -2.43
C GLU A 53 -8.34 12.35 -2.75
N GLN A 54 -7.36 13.06 -2.18
CA GLN A 54 -5.94 12.72 -2.34
C GLN A 54 -5.62 11.35 -1.73
N LEU A 55 -6.17 11.04 -0.55
CA LEU A 55 -5.98 9.76 0.12
C LEU A 55 -6.59 8.62 -0.70
N ASP A 56 -7.84 8.76 -1.14
CA ASP A 56 -8.55 7.74 -1.91
C ASP A 56 -7.87 7.49 -3.26
N ARG A 57 -7.49 8.56 -3.96
CA ARG A 57 -6.71 8.45 -5.21
C ARG A 57 -5.41 7.69 -5.00
N ARG A 58 -4.63 8.03 -3.96
CA ARG A 58 -3.37 7.33 -3.67
C ARG A 58 -3.62 5.86 -3.35
N ASN A 59 -4.60 5.56 -2.48
CA ASN A 59 -4.93 4.18 -2.11
C ASN A 59 -5.32 3.35 -3.34
N HIS A 60 -6.16 3.88 -4.23
CA HIS A 60 -6.51 3.20 -5.48
C HIS A 60 -5.30 2.94 -6.37
N LEU A 61 -4.44 3.96 -6.57
CA LEU A 61 -3.24 3.79 -7.39
C LEU A 61 -2.28 2.74 -6.80
N GLN A 62 -2.11 2.70 -5.48
CA GLN A 62 -1.23 1.75 -4.83
C GLN A 62 -1.79 0.33 -4.78
N VAL A 63 -3.11 0.16 -4.63
CA VAL A 63 -3.76 -1.17 -4.58
C VAL A 63 -3.94 -1.77 -5.96
N PHE A 64 -4.28 -0.96 -6.97
CA PHE A 64 -4.59 -1.46 -8.31
C PHE A 64 -3.42 -1.38 -9.30
N SER A 65 -2.36 -0.63 -8.98
CA SER A 65 -1.24 -0.36 -9.90
C SER A 65 0.13 -0.53 -9.23
N THR A 66 1.16 0.08 -9.82
CA THR A 66 2.56 0.04 -9.38
C THR A 66 3.00 1.37 -8.74
N GLU A 67 2.05 2.16 -8.24
CA GLU A 67 2.37 3.40 -7.53
C GLU A 67 3.24 3.08 -6.30
N SER A 68 4.17 3.99 -5.99
CA SER A 68 5.13 3.78 -4.90
C SER A 68 4.43 3.60 -3.56
N VAL A 69 4.95 2.69 -2.74
CA VAL A 69 4.54 2.45 -1.34
C VAL A 69 5.65 2.82 -0.35
N ALA A 70 6.59 3.66 -0.77
CA ALA A 70 7.76 4.03 0.02
C ALA A 70 7.38 4.64 1.38
N GLU A 71 6.27 5.38 1.45
CA GLU A 71 5.78 5.94 2.71
C GLU A 71 5.24 4.86 3.66
N LEU A 72 4.69 3.76 3.13
CA LEU A 72 4.24 2.63 3.96
C LEU A 72 5.44 1.94 4.59
N LEU A 73 6.50 1.70 3.80
CA LEU A 73 7.75 1.14 4.29
C LEU A 73 8.44 2.07 5.29
N ALA A 74 8.39 3.39 5.06
CA ALA A 74 8.91 4.37 6.00
C ALA A 74 8.17 4.34 7.35
N ALA A 75 6.86 4.06 7.35
CA ALA A 75 6.07 3.95 8.58
C ALA A 75 6.52 2.78 9.47
N ILE A 76 7.10 1.73 8.89
CA ILE A 76 7.66 0.58 9.59
C ILE A 76 9.19 0.56 9.61
N ALA A 77 9.85 1.68 9.26
CA ALA A 77 11.31 1.76 9.17
C ALA A 77 12.05 1.26 10.44
N PRO A 78 11.60 1.58 11.68
CA PRO A 78 12.25 1.05 12.88
C PRO A 78 12.27 -0.49 12.96
N ARG A 79 11.32 -1.15 12.28
CA ARG A 79 11.17 -2.61 12.23
C ARG A 79 11.83 -3.23 11.00
N LEU A 80 12.06 -2.47 9.93
CA LEU A 80 12.57 -3.02 8.67
C LEU A 80 13.92 -3.73 8.83
N GLU A 81 14.88 -3.16 9.56
CA GLU A 81 16.20 -3.78 9.71
C GLU A 81 16.15 -5.12 10.45
N SER A 82 15.31 -5.22 11.48
CA SER A 82 15.11 -6.47 12.21
C SER A 82 14.36 -7.48 11.34
N LEU A 83 13.38 -7.02 10.57
CA LEU A 83 12.62 -7.87 9.65
C LEU A 83 13.50 -8.44 8.52
N GLN A 84 14.37 -7.61 7.94
CA GLN A 84 15.35 -8.02 6.94
C GLN A 84 16.29 -9.11 7.48
N ARG A 85 16.76 -8.95 8.73
CA ARG A 85 17.57 -9.98 9.41
C ARG A 85 16.79 -11.27 9.65
N GLU A 86 15.56 -11.20 10.14
CA GLU A 86 14.67 -12.37 10.34
C GLU A 86 14.43 -13.14 9.04
N LEU A 87 14.26 -12.40 7.94
CA LEU A 87 14.03 -12.94 6.60
C LEU A 87 15.31 -13.39 5.89
N GLY A 88 16.49 -13.07 6.46
CA GLY A 88 17.78 -13.35 5.84
C GLY A 88 18.03 -12.58 4.54
N VAL A 89 17.43 -11.40 4.36
CA VAL A 89 17.55 -10.58 3.14
C VAL A 89 18.28 -9.27 3.42
N VAL A 90 19.09 -8.80 2.47
CA VAL A 90 19.90 -7.59 2.65
C VAL A 90 19.19 -6.30 2.21
N ARG A 91 18.16 -6.43 1.36
CA ARG A 91 17.33 -5.32 0.89
C ARG A 91 15.96 -5.80 0.42
N LEU A 92 15.03 -4.86 0.30
CA LEU A 92 13.68 -5.09 -0.22
C LEU A 92 13.54 -4.45 -1.61
N VAL A 93 12.91 -5.16 -2.54
CA VAL A 93 12.66 -4.70 -3.91
C VAL A 93 11.21 -5.02 -4.29
N SER A 94 10.48 -4.04 -4.84
CA SER A 94 9.14 -4.30 -5.36
C SER A 94 9.23 -5.26 -6.54
N ARG A 95 8.32 -6.24 -6.62
CA ARG A 95 8.26 -7.16 -7.76
C ARG A 95 7.93 -6.47 -9.09
N TRP A 96 7.48 -5.21 -9.02
CA TRP A 96 7.15 -4.36 -10.16
C TRP A 96 8.30 -3.42 -10.57
N ASP A 97 9.42 -3.42 -9.84
CA ASP A 97 10.62 -2.67 -10.20
C ASP A 97 11.55 -3.54 -11.05
N GLU A 98 11.25 -3.61 -12.35
CA GLU A 98 11.99 -4.42 -13.31
C GLU A 98 13.47 -4.03 -13.37
N ALA A 99 13.76 -2.72 -13.26
CA ALA A 99 15.13 -2.21 -13.30
C ALA A 99 15.93 -2.70 -12.09
N ALA A 100 15.37 -2.65 -10.88
CA ALA A 100 16.03 -3.16 -9.68
C ALA A 100 16.17 -4.69 -9.70
N LEU A 101 15.19 -5.41 -10.25
CA LEU A 101 15.21 -6.87 -10.35
C LEU A 101 16.19 -7.40 -11.39
N ALA A 102 16.45 -6.66 -12.47
CA ALA A 102 17.41 -7.05 -13.51
C ALA A 102 18.83 -7.28 -12.94
N ALA A 103 19.18 -6.56 -11.87
CA ALA A 103 20.46 -6.69 -11.17
C ALA A 103 20.50 -7.86 -10.15
N VAL A 104 19.41 -8.60 -9.96
CA VAL A 104 19.28 -9.65 -8.93
C VAL A 104 18.99 -11.00 -9.58
N PRO A 105 19.88 -12.01 -9.44
CA PRO A 105 19.61 -13.36 -9.91
C PRO A 105 18.32 -13.93 -9.32
N GLU A 106 17.52 -14.66 -10.10
CA GLU A 106 16.26 -15.24 -9.61
C GLU A 106 16.46 -16.13 -8.39
N THR A 107 17.55 -16.90 -8.36
CA THR A 107 17.94 -17.75 -7.22
C THR A 107 18.30 -16.96 -5.94
N ALA A 108 18.50 -15.65 -6.05
CA ALA A 108 18.75 -14.74 -4.93
C ALA A 108 17.47 -14.08 -4.41
N ARG A 109 16.35 -14.15 -5.14
CA ARG A 109 15.08 -13.52 -4.79
C ARG A 109 14.32 -14.40 -3.80
N VAL A 110 13.78 -13.78 -2.77
CA VAL A 110 12.94 -14.43 -1.75
C VAL A 110 11.64 -13.65 -1.67
N ASP A 111 10.49 -14.29 -1.91
CA ASP A 111 9.20 -13.63 -1.71
C ASP A 111 8.97 -13.39 -0.21
N VAL A 112 8.82 -12.13 0.16
CA VAL A 112 8.60 -11.69 1.55
C VAL A 112 7.27 -10.94 1.71
N THR A 113 6.40 -11.00 0.70
CA THR A 113 5.15 -10.23 0.62
C THR A 113 4.27 -10.44 1.85
N ASP A 114 3.96 -11.70 2.18
CA ASP A 114 3.03 -12.00 3.27
C ASP A 114 3.59 -11.61 4.64
N ARG A 115 4.91 -11.77 4.83
CA ARG A 115 5.56 -11.39 6.08
C ARG A 115 5.55 -9.87 6.26
N LEU A 116 5.82 -9.10 5.21
CA LEU A 116 5.73 -7.64 5.26
C LEU A 116 4.28 -7.17 5.45
N ALA A 117 3.32 -7.82 4.80
CA ALA A 117 1.90 -7.49 4.95
C ALA A 117 1.41 -7.67 6.39
N ALA A 118 1.94 -8.67 7.10
CA ALA A 118 1.61 -8.91 8.50
C ALA A 118 2.04 -7.78 9.45
N GLU A 119 3.00 -6.92 9.07
CA GLU A 119 3.35 -5.72 9.85
C GLU A 119 2.23 -4.67 9.84
N PHE A 120 1.42 -4.65 8.77
CA PHE A 120 0.30 -3.74 8.64
C PHE A 120 -1.03 -4.38 9.09
N LEU A 121 -1.20 -5.66 8.82
CA LEU A 121 -2.43 -6.40 9.10
C LEU A 121 -2.09 -7.80 9.64
N PRO A 122 -1.82 -7.94 10.96
CA PRO A 122 -1.38 -9.21 11.54
C PRO A 122 -2.50 -10.27 11.63
N ALA A 123 -3.76 -9.84 11.66
CA ALA A 123 -4.93 -10.72 11.76
C ALA A 123 -5.95 -10.42 10.64
N PRO A 124 -5.62 -10.71 9.36
CA PRO A 124 -6.56 -10.52 8.26
C PRO A 124 -7.76 -11.46 8.41
N THR A 125 -8.91 -11.07 7.89
CA THR A 125 -10.06 -11.97 7.70
C THR A 125 -9.79 -12.97 6.59
N ASP A 126 -10.59 -14.04 6.49
CA ASP A 126 -10.49 -15.00 5.37
C ASP A 126 -10.64 -14.31 4.01
N ARG A 127 -11.58 -13.36 3.91
CA ARG A 127 -11.78 -12.58 2.69
C ARG A 127 -10.57 -11.73 2.34
N GLN A 128 -9.92 -11.11 3.34
CA GLN A 128 -8.70 -10.33 3.12
C GLN A 128 -7.54 -11.23 2.68
N ARG A 129 -7.37 -12.41 3.29
CA ARG A 129 -6.38 -13.41 2.84
C ARG A 129 -6.61 -13.83 1.40
N GLU A 130 -7.85 -14.14 1.04
CA GLU A 130 -8.25 -14.54 -0.31
C GLU A 130 -7.93 -13.43 -1.33
N ILE A 131 -8.26 -12.18 -1.03
CA ILE A 131 -7.97 -11.04 -1.90
C ILE A 131 -6.45 -10.86 -2.07
N MET A 132 -5.68 -10.87 -0.98
CA MET A 132 -4.22 -10.74 -1.05
C MET A 132 -3.58 -11.88 -1.86
N ALA A 133 -4.10 -13.11 -1.77
CA ALA A 133 -3.68 -14.22 -2.60
C ALA A 133 -4.00 -13.98 -4.09
N GLN A 134 -5.25 -13.59 -4.41
CA GLN A 134 -5.67 -13.31 -5.79
C GLN A 134 -4.91 -12.15 -6.43
N MET A 135 -4.51 -11.15 -5.64
CA MET A 135 -3.71 -10.03 -6.13
C MET A 135 -2.37 -10.52 -6.68
N LYS A 136 -1.69 -11.43 -5.97
CA LYS A 136 -0.37 -11.96 -6.36
C LYS A 136 -0.36 -12.68 -7.71
N GLU A 137 -1.51 -13.22 -8.13
CA GLU A 137 -1.71 -13.94 -9.39
C GLU A 137 -2.04 -13.03 -10.58
N LYS A 138 -2.39 -11.76 -10.34
CA LYS A 138 -2.84 -10.83 -11.38
C LYS A 138 -1.82 -9.72 -11.59
N ALA A 139 -1.54 -9.40 -12.84
CA ALA A 139 -0.77 -8.21 -13.17
C ALA A 139 -1.49 -6.93 -12.67
N PRO A 140 -0.75 -5.90 -12.21
CA PRO A 140 -1.31 -4.60 -11.89
C PRO A 140 -1.89 -3.93 -13.13
N LEU A 141 -2.82 -3.01 -12.94
CA LEU A 141 -3.15 -2.03 -13.98
C LEU A 141 -1.88 -1.22 -14.28
N PRO A 142 -1.52 -0.99 -15.55
CA PRO A 142 -0.41 -0.10 -15.87
C PRO A 142 -0.61 1.28 -15.25
N LEU A 143 0.43 1.84 -14.61
CA LEU A 143 0.33 3.10 -13.87
C LEU A 143 -0.23 4.28 -14.67
N PRO A 144 0.14 4.47 -15.96
CA PRO A 144 -0.48 5.51 -16.77
C PRO A 144 -2.00 5.33 -16.93
N VAL A 145 -2.47 4.09 -17.11
CA VAL A 145 -3.89 3.74 -17.23
C VAL A 145 -4.61 3.99 -15.91
N ALA A 146 -4.04 3.53 -14.80
CA ALA A 146 -4.59 3.77 -13.47
C ALA A 146 -4.70 5.28 -13.17
N ARG A 147 -3.67 6.08 -13.46
CA ARG A 147 -3.72 7.54 -13.26
C ARG A 147 -4.82 8.21 -14.08
N MET A 148 -5.02 7.78 -15.33
CA MET A 148 -6.10 8.25 -16.19
C MET A 148 -7.48 7.91 -15.60
N MET A 149 -7.68 6.68 -15.13
CA MET A 149 -8.95 6.24 -14.54
C MET A 149 -9.25 6.96 -13.21
N ALA A 150 -8.23 7.21 -12.39
CA ALA A 150 -8.35 7.90 -11.12
C ALA A 150 -8.80 9.35 -11.33
N ALA A 151 -8.19 10.04 -12.30
CA ALA A 151 -8.58 11.40 -12.67
C ALA A 151 -10.03 11.48 -13.20
N ALA A 152 -10.57 10.37 -13.70
CA ALA A 152 -11.95 10.27 -14.18
C ALA A 152 -12.94 9.74 -13.13
N ASN A 153 -12.51 9.47 -11.88
CA ASN A 153 -13.30 8.80 -10.84
C ASN A 153 -13.87 7.43 -11.29
N LYS A 154 -13.05 6.64 -12.01
CA LYS A 154 -13.41 5.33 -12.58
C LYS A 154 -12.55 4.17 -12.06
N LEU A 155 -11.85 4.37 -10.96
CA LEU A 155 -10.96 3.39 -10.34
C LEU A 155 -11.61 2.79 -9.10
#